data_AF-A0A0F8C236-F1
#
_entry.id   AF-A0A0F8C236-F1
#
_cell.length_a   1.000
_cell.length_b   1.000
_cell.length_c   1.000
_cell.angle_alpha   90.00
_cell.angle_beta   90.00
_cell.angle_gamma   90.00
#
_symmetry.space_group_name_H-M   'P 1'
#
loop_
_entity.id
_entity.type
_entity.pdbx_description
1 polymer ?
#
loop_
_entity_poly.entity_id
_entity_poly.type
_entity_poly.pdbx_seq_one_letter_code
_entity_poly.pdbx_strand_id
1 'polypeptide(L)'
;QVYASQRMRAGKGKMRNRRRIQRRGPCIIYNQDAGVTKAFRNIPGITLQNVNKLNLLRLAPGGHVGRFCIWTESAFRKLDELYGTWRKPASLKIGYK
;
A
#
# COMPACT_ATOMS: atom_id res chain seq x y z
N GLN A 1 -14.50 -10.71 -0.12
CA GLN A 1 -14.19 -10.07 1.17
C GLN A 1 -12.93 -10.68 1.80
N VAL A 2 -12.14 -9.91 2.56
CA VAL A 2 -10.87 -10.40 3.17
C VAL A 2 -11.15 -11.42 4.27
N TYR A 3 -12.06 -11.14 5.19
CA TYR A 3 -12.42 -12.04 6.30
C TYR A 3 -12.81 -13.43 5.80
N ALA A 4 -13.76 -13.52 4.86
CA ALA A 4 -14.18 -14.79 4.26
C ALA A 4 -13.07 -15.53 3.47
N SER A 5 -11.98 -14.85 3.12
CA SER A 5 -10.88 -15.44 2.34
C SER A 5 -9.80 -16.10 3.21
N GLN A 6 -9.86 -15.93 4.52
CA GLN A 6 -8.87 -16.48 5.43
C GLN A 6 -8.97 -18.00 5.45
N ARG A 7 -7.85 -18.67 5.12
CA ARG A 7 -7.80 -20.14 5.14
C ARG A 7 -6.40 -20.64 5.45
N MET A 8 -6.31 -21.94 5.72
CA MET A 8 -5.05 -22.64 5.99
C MET A 8 -4.28 -22.83 4.67
N ARG A 9 -2.96 -22.60 4.72
CA ARG A 9 -2.08 -22.83 3.56
C ARG A 9 -1.99 -24.33 3.26
N ALA A 10 -2.08 -24.70 2.00
CA ALA A 10 -1.86 -26.08 1.58
C ALA A 10 -0.36 -26.47 1.65
N GLY A 11 -0.08 -27.75 1.86
CA GLY A 11 1.27 -28.33 1.82
C GLY A 11 2.18 -28.03 3.01
N LYS A 12 3.49 -28.30 2.82
CA LYS A 12 4.53 -28.22 3.86
C LYS A 12 4.86 -26.81 4.33
N GLY A 13 4.39 -25.77 3.63
CA GLY A 13 4.58 -24.37 4.04
C GLY A 13 3.98 -24.05 5.41
N LYS A 14 2.99 -24.83 5.86
CA LYS A 14 2.42 -24.74 7.22
C LYS A 14 3.48 -24.94 8.31
N MET A 15 4.41 -25.87 8.11
CA MET A 15 5.50 -26.17 9.05
C MET A 15 6.58 -25.07 9.07
N ARG A 16 6.62 -24.20 8.05
CA ARG A 16 7.63 -23.14 7.89
C ARG A 16 7.08 -21.75 8.27
N ASN A 17 6.25 -21.67 9.30
CA ASN A 17 5.64 -20.44 9.81
C ASN A 17 4.78 -19.63 8.80
N ARG A 18 4.25 -20.28 7.75
CA ARG A 18 3.36 -19.66 6.74
C ARG A 18 1.97 -20.30 6.71
N ARG A 19 1.44 -20.65 7.88
CA ARG A 19 0.25 -21.50 8.06
C ARG A 19 -1.06 -20.90 7.54
N ARG A 20 -1.23 -19.57 7.55
CA ARG A 20 -2.46 -18.87 7.11
C ARG A 20 -2.23 -18.07 5.83
N ILE A 21 -3.26 -17.97 5.01
CA ILE A 21 -3.32 -17.12 3.83
C ILE A 21 -4.61 -16.29 3.84
N GLN A 22 -4.53 -15.09 3.27
CA GLN A 22 -5.65 -14.18 3.11
C GLN A 22 -5.45 -13.31 1.87
N ARG A 23 -6.54 -12.82 1.27
CA ARG A 23 -6.46 -11.85 0.17
C ARG A 23 -5.97 -10.49 0.68
N ARG A 24 -5.38 -9.71 -0.23
CA ARG A 24 -5.04 -8.31 0.04
C ARG A 24 -6.29 -7.44 -0.08
N GLY A 25 -6.45 -6.53 0.87
CA GLY A 25 -7.49 -5.50 0.86
C GLY A 25 -6.96 -4.16 0.36
N PRO A 26 -7.65 -3.06 0.69
CA PRO A 26 -7.28 -1.73 0.25
C PRO A 26 -5.89 -1.33 0.76
N CYS A 27 -5.25 -0.43 0.00
CA CYS A 27 -4.05 0.28 0.43
C CYS A 27 -4.45 1.70 0.87
N ILE A 28 -4.13 2.08 2.09
CA ILE A 28 -4.33 3.44 2.60
C ILE A 28 -3.00 4.18 2.50
N ILE A 29 -3.01 5.30 1.78
CA ILE A 29 -1.82 6.10 1.51
C ILE A 29 -1.95 7.44 2.22
N TYR A 30 -0.97 7.75 3.07
CA TYR A 30 -0.95 8.92 3.94
C TYR A 30 0.38 9.68 3.83
N ASN A 31 0.39 10.97 4.17
CA ASN A 31 1.63 11.77 4.19
C ASN A 31 2.30 11.74 5.57
N GLN A 32 1.53 12.00 6.63
CA GLN A 32 2.02 12.06 8.01
C GLN A 32 1.27 11.03 8.88
N ASP A 33 2.00 10.35 9.76
CA ASP A 33 1.42 9.38 10.68
C ASP A 33 0.90 10.09 11.94
N ALA A 34 -0.34 10.55 11.90
CA ALA A 34 -1.06 11.11 13.05
C ALA A 34 -1.82 10.02 13.83
N GLY A 35 -1.21 8.83 14.00
CA GLY A 35 -1.86 7.68 14.63
C GLY A 35 -2.65 6.77 13.67
N VAL A 36 -2.68 7.11 12.38
CA VAL A 36 -3.31 6.32 11.32
C VAL A 36 -2.77 4.88 11.32
N THR A 37 -1.46 4.70 11.54
CA THR A 37 -0.89 3.36 11.56
C THR A 37 -1.47 2.51 12.68
N LYS A 38 -1.64 3.07 13.88
CA LYS A 38 -2.18 2.34 15.04
C LYS A 38 -3.66 2.00 14.86
N ALA A 39 -4.44 2.92 14.28
CA ALA A 39 -5.86 2.72 14.04
C ALA A 39 -6.14 1.61 13.02
N PHE A 40 -5.40 1.57 11.91
CA PHE A 40 -5.71 0.66 10.80
C PHE A 40 -4.92 -0.65 10.78
N ARG A 41 -3.79 -0.76 11.53
CA ARG A 41 -2.92 -1.96 11.46
C ARG A 41 -3.60 -3.27 11.87
N ASN A 42 -4.64 -3.21 12.70
CA ASN A 42 -5.31 -4.42 13.21
C ASN A 42 -6.40 -4.94 12.26
N ILE A 43 -6.79 -4.17 11.24
CA ILE A 43 -7.82 -4.59 10.30
C ILE A 43 -7.18 -5.52 9.25
N PRO A 44 -7.68 -6.76 9.08
CA PRO A 44 -7.04 -7.73 8.20
C PRO A 44 -7.11 -7.30 6.73
N GLY A 45 -5.98 -7.49 6.03
CA GLY A 45 -5.86 -7.21 4.60
C GLY A 45 -5.56 -5.75 4.24
N ILE A 46 -5.75 -4.81 5.16
CA ILE A 46 -5.36 -3.41 4.94
C ILE A 46 -3.83 -3.31 4.86
N THR A 47 -3.34 -2.42 4.00
CA THR A 47 -1.93 -2.08 3.95
C THR A 47 -1.79 -0.57 4.02
N LEU A 48 -0.82 -0.12 4.80
CA LEU A 48 -0.52 1.28 5.02
C LEU A 48 0.75 1.64 4.26
N GLN A 49 0.76 2.81 3.61
CA GLN A 49 1.91 3.34 2.90
C GLN A 49 2.05 4.84 3.12
N ASN A 50 3.29 5.29 3.28
CA ASN A 50 3.61 6.71 3.24
C ASN A 50 3.81 7.14 1.78
N VAL A 51 3.24 8.28 1.39
CA VAL A 51 3.36 8.82 0.02
C VAL A 51 4.81 9.09 -0.42
N ASN A 52 5.71 9.41 0.52
CA ASN A 52 7.12 9.62 0.21
C ASN A 52 7.85 8.28 -0.08
N LYS A 53 7.28 7.15 0.35
CA LYS A 53 7.89 5.82 0.31
C LYS A 53 6.91 4.80 -0.28
N LEU A 54 6.42 5.07 -1.48
CA LEU A 54 5.55 4.17 -2.23
C LEU A 54 6.32 2.93 -2.68
N ASN A 55 5.93 1.76 -2.17
CA ASN A 55 6.58 0.49 -2.49
C ASN A 55 5.78 -0.26 -3.56
N LEU A 56 6.45 -0.61 -4.66
CA LEU A 56 5.87 -1.33 -5.79
C LEU A 56 5.26 -2.69 -5.39
N LEU A 57 5.92 -3.46 -4.52
CA LEU A 57 5.43 -4.78 -4.08
C LEU A 57 4.10 -4.70 -3.33
N ARG A 58 3.81 -3.53 -2.76
CA ARG A 58 2.57 -3.25 -2.06
C ARG A 58 1.55 -2.59 -2.98
N LEU A 59 1.95 -1.78 -3.96
CA LEU A 59 1.02 -1.20 -4.94
C LEU A 59 0.53 -2.25 -5.96
N ALA A 60 1.44 -3.09 -6.46
CA ALA A 60 1.16 -4.15 -7.43
C ALA A 60 1.52 -5.53 -6.84
N PRO A 61 0.76 -6.02 -5.84
CA PRO A 61 1.05 -7.31 -5.21
C PRO A 61 0.90 -8.45 -6.23
N GLY A 62 1.96 -9.24 -6.39
CA GLY A 62 2.01 -10.31 -7.38
C GLY A 62 2.22 -9.84 -8.82
N GLY A 63 2.60 -8.57 -9.03
CA GLY A 63 2.85 -8.00 -10.36
C GLY A 63 1.58 -7.51 -11.08
N HIS A 64 0.41 -7.65 -10.47
CA HIS A 64 -0.84 -7.14 -11.03
C HIS A 64 -1.08 -5.68 -10.61
N VAL A 65 -1.34 -4.82 -11.61
CA VAL A 65 -1.76 -3.43 -11.39
C VAL A 65 -3.24 -3.33 -11.00
N GLY A 66 -3.67 -2.17 -10.50
CA GLY A 66 -5.08 -1.94 -10.17
C GLY A 66 -5.47 -2.31 -8.73
N ARG A 67 -4.57 -2.12 -7.77
CA ARG A 67 -4.93 -2.26 -6.35
C ARG A 67 -5.83 -1.11 -5.91
N PHE A 68 -6.91 -1.42 -5.19
CA PHE A 68 -7.79 -0.39 -4.61
C PHE A 68 -7.02 0.45 -3.57
N CYS A 69 -6.85 1.74 -3.86
CA CYS A 69 -6.08 2.68 -3.05
C CYS A 69 -6.98 3.80 -2.53
N ILE A 70 -6.86 4.10 -1.25
CA ILE A 70 -7.56 5.18 -0.54
C ILE A 70 -6.50 6.20 -0.13
N TRP A 71 -6.70 7.45 -0.49
CA TRP A 71 -5.73 8.53 -0.28
C TRP A 71 -6.23 9.51 0.76
N THR A 72 -5.34 9.96 1.65
CA THR A 72 -5.61 11.18 2.41
C THR A 72 -5.40 12.39 1.50
N GLU A 73 -6.15 13.47 1.73
CA GLU A 73 -6.05 14.69 0.93
C GLU A 73 -4.60 15.20 0.82
N SER A 74 -3.91 15.28 1.96
CA SER A 74 -2.51 15.73 2.02
C SER A 74 -1.54 14.79 1.29
N ALA A 75 -1.83 13.50 1.20
CA ALA A 75 -1.03 12.57 0.42
C ALA A 75 -1.27 12.79 -1.08
N PHE A 76 -2.53 13.01 -1.47
CA PHE A 76 -2.90 13.23 -2.85
C PHE A 76 -2.26 14.51 -3.42
N ARG A 77 -2.34 15.63 -2.69
CA ARG A 77 -1.70 16.91 -3.09
C ARG A 77 -0.18 16.77 -3.25
N LYS A 78 0.45 15.97 -2.40
CA LYS A 78 1.91 15.78 -2.41
C LYS A 78 2.43 14.95 -3.60
N LEU A 79 1.55 14.25 -4.32
CA LEU A 79 1.95 13.51 -5.53
C LEU A 79 2.48 14.45 -6.60
N ASP A 80 1.86 15.61 -6.78
CA ASP A 80 2.29 16.61 -7.77
C ASP A 80 3.70 17.12 -7.48
N GLU A 81 4.07 17.30 -6.21
CA GLU A 81 5.43 17.67 -5.80
C GLU A 81 6.45 16.53 -6.01
N LEU A 82 6.03 15.30 -5.73
CA LEU A 82 6.88 14.11 -5.79
C LEU A 82 7.19 13.65 -7.21
N TYR A 83 6.22 13.76 -8.11
CA TYR A 83 6.28 13.20 -9.46
C TYR A 83 6.18 14.27 -10.54
N GLY A 84 5.74 15.48 -10.21
CA GLY A 84 5.52 16.53 -11.18
C GLY A 84 4.30 16.25 -12.06
N THR A 85 4.19 17.05 -13.11
CA THR A 85 3.24 16.85 -14.21
C THR A 85 4.03 16.88 -15.52
N TRP A 86 3.40 16.54 -16.63
CA TRP A 86 4.04 16.69 -17.95
C TRP A 86 4.51 18.12 -18.26
N ARG A 87 3.95 19.14 -17.59
CA ARG A 87 4.30 20.56 -17.80
C ARG A 87 5.27 21.11 -16.76
N LYS A 88 5.38 20.48 -15.58
CA LYS A 88 6.15 20.99 -14.43
C LYS A 88 6.96 19.84 -13.82
N PRO A 89 8.30 19.95 -13.72
CA PRO A 89 9.13 18.90 -13.17
C PRO A 89 8.82 18.65 -11.69
N ALA A 90 9.15 17.45 -11.20
CA ALA A 90 9.06 17.12 -9.79
C ALA A 90 10.00 18.04 -8.97
N SER A 91 9.51 18.56 -7.84
CA SER A 91 10.32 19.39 -6.95
C SER A 91 11.17 18.56 -5.99
N LEU A 92 10.65 17.40 -5.55
CA LEU A 92 11.29 16.57 -4.54
C LEU A 92 12.22 15.48 -5.12
N LYS A 93 12.12 15.18 -6.42
CA LYS A 93 12.94 14.17 -7.09
C LYS A 93 13.76 14.80 -8.21
N ILE A 94 15.05 14.98 -7.95
CA ILE A 94 15.99 15.55 -8.92
C ILE A 94 16.13 14.60 -10.12
N GLY A 95 15.99 15.13 -11.33
CA GLY A 95 16.14 14.37 -12.58
C GLY A 95 14.95 13.47 -12.93
N TYR A 96 13.86 13.51 -12.16
CA TYR A 96 12.64 12.76 -12.45
C TYR A 96 11.76 13.56 -13.43
N LYS A 97 11.37 12.95 -14.54
CA LYS A 97 10.50 13.52 -15.58
C LYS A 97 9.38 12.53 -15.93
#